data_AF-A0A8D2K4L4-F1
#
_entry.id   AF-A0A8D2K4L4-F1
#
_cell.length_a   1.000
_cell.length_b   1.000
_cell.length_c   1.000
_cell.angle_alpha   90.00
_cell.angle_beta   90.00
_cell.angle_gamma   90.00
#
_symmetry.space_group_name_H-M   'P 1'
#
loop_
_entity.id
_entity.type
_entity.pdbx_description
1 polymer ?
#
loop_
_entity_poly.entity_id
_entity_poly.type
_entity_poly.pdbx_seq_one_letter_code
_entity_poly.pdbx_strand_id
1 'polypeptide(L)'
;MAPKVFHQYWDIPDGTDCHRKAYVTTSIASVAGLTAAAYRVILNPPGTFLEGVAKVGQYTFTAAAVGAVFGLTSCISAQVREKPDDPLNYFLGGCAGGLTLGARSEWTAPHPHPPSLAE
;
A
#
# COMPACT_ATOMS: atom_id res chain seq x y z
N MET A 1 -6.88 -3.13 20.39
CA MET A 1 -7.51 -2.34 19.31
C MET A 1 -7.32 -2.97 17.93
N ALA A 2 -6.13 -3.50 17.59
CA ALA A 2 -5.87 -4.18 16.31
C ALA A 2 -6.91 -5.23 15.84
N PRO A 3 -7.39 -6.18 16.68
CA PRO A 3 -8.34 -7.19 16.21
C PRO A 3 -9.70 -6.63 15.79
N LYS A 4 -10.11 -5.47 16.34
CA LYS A 4 -11.38 -4.81 15.97
C LYS A 4 -11.33 -4.25 14.55
N VAL A 5 -10.18 -3.73 14.11
CA VAL A 5 -10.02 -3.15 12.76
C VAL A 5 -10.02 -4.24 11.70
N PHE A 6 -9.39 -5.39 11.98
CA PHE A 6 -9.44 -6.54 11.09
C PHE A 6 -10.85 -7.15 11.02
N HIS A 7 -11.58 -7.24 12.13
CA HIS A 7 -12.99 -7.66 12.10
C HIS A 7 -13.85 -6.70 11.27
N GLN A 8 -13.68 -5.39 11.45
CA GLN A 8 -14.40 -4.38 10.67
C GLN A 8 -14.20 -4.51 9.15
N TYR A 9 -13.10 -5.09 8.68
CA TYR A 9 -12.91 -5.38 7.25
C TYR A 9 -13.80 -6.53 6.78
N TRP A 10 -13.88 -7.60 7.56
CA TRP A 10 -14.66 -8.80 7.26
C TRP A 10 -16.15 -8.64 7.51
N ASP A 11 -16.55 -7.70 8.36
CA ASP A 11 -17.95 -7.37 8.63
C ASP A 11 -18.63 -6.63 7.46
N ILE A 12 -17.85 -6.05 6.53
CA ILE A 12 -18.36 -5.32 5.36
C ILE A 12 -18.42 -6.28 4.16
N PRO A 13 -19.62 -6.59 3.62
CA PRO A 13 -19.72 -7.48 2.48
C PRO A 13 -19.04 -6.90 1.24
N ASP A 14 -18.33 -7.76 0.51
CA ASP A 14 -17.72 -7.40 -0.77
C ASP A 14 -18.76 -6.88 -1.76
N GLY A 15 -18.42 -5.80 -2.47
CA GLY A 15 -19.34 -5.15 -3.38
C GLY A 15 -20.32 -4.17 -2.73
N THR A 16 -20.17 -3.86 -1.43
CA THR A 16 -20.92 -2.79 -0.75
C THR A 16 -19.97 -1.86 0.00
N ASP A 17 -20.39 -0.60 0.20
CA ASP A 17 -19.65 0.39 1.00
C ASP A 17 -18.13 0.45 0.72
N CYS A 18 -17.75 0.50 -0.57
CA CYS A 18 -16.35 0.44 -1.00
C CYS A 18 -15.46 1.52 -0.35
N HIS A 19 -16.02 2.68 -0.03
CA HIS A 19 -15.33 3.75 0.69
C HIS A 19 -14.90 3.32 2.10
N ARG A 20 -15.78 2.61 2.82
CA ARG A 20 -15.51 2.12 4.18
C ARG A 20 -14.51 0.98 4.14
N LYS A 21 -14.65 0.05 3.20
CA LYS A 21 -13.72 -1.06 3.00
C LYS A 21 -12.31 -0.56 2.65
N ALA A 22 -12.22 0.42 1.76
CA ALA A 22 -10.96 1.11 1.43
C ALA A 22 -10.35 1.84 2.63
N TYR A 23 -11.15 2.53 3.45
CA TYR A 23 -10.64 3.20 4.64
C TYR A 23 -10.07 2.22 5.66
N VAL A 24 -10.73 1.08 5.86
CA VAL A 24 -10.27 0.03 6.78
C VAL A 24 -8.95 -0.59 6.28
N THR A 25 -8.85 -0.95 4.99
CA THR A 25 -7.59 -1.50 4.42
C THR A 25 -6.46 -0.48 4.44
N THR A 26 -6.75 0.78 4.13
CA THR A 26 -5.80 1.89 4.25
C THR A 26 -5.27 2.03 5.67
N SER A 27 -6.16 1.94 6.67
CA SER A 27 -5.78 2.04 8.08
C SER A 27 -4.87 0.89 8.51
N ILE A 28 -5.22 -0.35 8.14
CA ILE A 28 -4.41 -1.55 8.41
C ILE A 28 -3.04 -1.42 7.77
N ALA A 29 -2.99 -1.04 6.49
CA ALA A 29 -1.74 -0.89 5.76
C ALA A 29 -0.89 0.27 6.30
N SER A 30 -1.51 1.37 6.75
CA SER A 30 -0.81 2.49 7.40
C SER A 30 -0.13 2.06 8.69
N VAL A 31 -0.80 1.25 9.52
CA VAL A 31 -0.20 0.69 10.74
C VAL A 31 0.99 -0.19 10.39
N ALA A 32 0.86 -1.07 9.38
CA ALA A 32 1.97 -1.89 8.90
C ALA A 32 3.14 -1.04 8.36
N GLY A 33 2.85 0.02 7.61
CA GLY A 33 3.84 0.97 7.09
C GLY A 33 4.57 1.73 8.19
N LEU A 34 3.85 2.17 9.23
CA LEU A 34 4.44 2.79 10.42
C LEU A 34 5.35 1.82 11.18
N THR A 35 4.93 0.57 11.35
CA THR A 35 5.75 -0.46 11.98
C THR A 35 7.04 -0.70 11.17
N ALA A 36 6.93 -0.85 9.85
CA ALA A 36 8.09 -0.99 8.97
C ALA A 36 9.03 0.23 9.04
N ALA A 37 8.46 1.43 9.06
CA ALA A 37 9.20 2.68 9.21
C ALA A 37 9.95 2.76 10.54
N ALA A 38 9.31 2.34 11.64
CA ALA A 38 9.93 2.31 12.96
C ALA A 38 11.16 1.38 12.97
N TYR A 39 11.03 0.17 12.42
CA TYR A 39 12.17 -0.73 12.25
C TYR A 39 13.26 -0.11 11.37
N ARG A 40 12.89 0.56 10.28
CA ARG A 40 13.87 1.20 9.38
C ARG A 40 14.67 2.29 10.08
N VAL A 41 14.02 3.13 10.88
CA VAL A 41 14.67 4.21 11.63
C VAL A 41 15.51 3.67 12.79
N ILE A 42 15.05 2.62 13.49
CA ILE A 42 15.80 2.00 14.59
C ILE A 42 17.05 1.29 14.07
N LEU A 43 16.93 0.50 13.00
CA LEU A 43 18.03 -0.31 12.48
C LEU A 43 18.99 0.49 11.57
N ASN A 44 18.51 1.57 10.96
CA ASN A 44 19.32 2.45 10.11
C ASN A 44 18.95 3.92 10.35
N PRO A 45 19.45 4.52 11.44
CA PRO A 45 19.07 5.85 11.84
C PRO A 45 19.43 6.90 10.79
N PRO A 46 18.53 7.86 10.51
CA PRO A 46 18.80 8.98 9.61
C PRO A 46 19.81 9.94 10.24
N GLY A 47 20.53 10.70 9.40
CA GLY A 47 21.49 11.69 9.88
C GLY A 47 20.84 12.88 10.58
N THR A 48 19.55 13.13 10.30
CA THR A 48 18.78 14.22 10.88
C THR A 48 17.36 13.79 11.23
N PHE A 49 16.72 14.52 12.15
CA PHE A 49 15.33 14.28 12.53
C PHE A 49 14.36 14.48 11.36
N LEU A 50 14.55 15.53 10.55
CA LEU A 50 13.71 15.83 9.38
C LEU A 50 13.76 14.72 8.34
N GLU A 51 14.93 14.17 8.06
CA GLU A 51 15.09 13.02 7.17
C GLU A 51 14.38 11.78 7.73
N GLY A 52 14.41 11.60 9.06
CA GLY A 52 13.65 10.55 9.74
C GLY A 52 12.15 10.68 9.57
N VAL A 53 11.60 11.87 9.82
CA VAL A 53 10.16 12.15 9.63
C VAL A 53 9.76 11.96 8.16
N ALA A 54 10.58 12.43 7.22
CA ALA A 54 10.33 12.24 5.79
C ALA A 54 10.28 10.75 5.42
N LYS A 55 11.25 9.95 5.87
CA LYS A 55 11.26 8.49 5.64
C LYS A 55 10.03 7.83 6.27
N VAL A 56 9.71 8.13 7.52
CA VAL A 56 8.53 7.55 8.18
C VAL A 56 7.24 7.89 7.43
N GLY A 57 7.10 9.14 6.98
CA GLY A 57 5.98 9.58 6.15
C GLY A 57 5.90 8.84 4.82
N GLN A 58 7.02 8.71 4.10
CA GLN A 58 7.09 7.98 2.83
C GLN A 58 6.66 6.52 2.96
N TYR A 59 7.17 5.79 3.96
CA TYR A 59 6.80 4.39 4.19
C TYR A 59 5.32 4.24 4.54
N THR A 60 4.83 5.07 5.46
CA THR A 60 3.43 5.04 5.91
C THR A 60 2.47 5.37 4.77
N PHE A 61 2.74 6.45 4.03
CA PHE A 61 1.85 6.91 2.96
C PHE A 61 1.88 5.97 1.74
N THR A 62 3.02 5.33 1.48
CA THR A 62 3.12 4.29 0.45
C THR A 62 2.26 3.08 0.83
N ALA A 63 2.42 2.57 2.05
CA ALA A 63 1.61 1.45 2.53
C ALA A 63 0.10 1.79 2.55
N ALA A 64 -0.25 3.00 3.01
CA ALA A 64 -1.61 3.51 2.98
C ALA A 64 -2.20 3.50 1.55
N ALA A 65 -1.46 4.02 0.56
CA ALA A 65 -1.89 4.03 -0.83
C ALA A 65 -2.09 2.62 -1.39
N VAL A 66 -1.19 1.68 -1.08
CA VAL A 66 -1.33 0.27 -1.45
C VAL A 66 -2.60 -0.33 -0.86
N GLY A 67 -2.86 -0.12 0.43
CA GLY A 67 -4.07 -0.58 1.10
C GLY A 67 -5.36 0.01 0.52
N ALA A 68 -5.35 1.31 0.19
CA ALA A 68 -6.48 2.00 -0.44
C ALA A 68 -6.80 1.40 -1.81
N VAL A 69 -5.80 1.27 -2.68
CA VAL A 69 -5.97 0.73 -4.03
C VAL A 69 -6.41 -0.73 -3.98
N PHE A 70 -5.86 -1.53 -3.07
CA PHE A 70 -6.30 -2.90 -2.83
C PHE A 70 -7.78 -2.96 -2.46
N GLY A 71 -8.21 -2.17 -1.47
CA GLY A 71 -9.60 -2.17 -0.97
C GLY A 71 -10.61 -1.66 -2.01
N LEU A 72 -10.26 -0.60 -2.74
CA LEU A 72 -11.10 -0.08 -3.82
C LEU A 72 -11.21 -1.08 -4.97
N THR A 73 -10.10 -1.62 -5.44
CA THR A 73 -10.08 -2.52 -6.61
C THR A 73 -10.80 -3.84 -6.30
N SER A 74 -10.57 -4.42 -5.13
CA SER A 74 -11.29 -5.64 -4.72
C SER A 74 -12.80 -5.40 -4.59
N CYS A 75 -13.22 -4.29 -3.98
CA CYS A 75 -14.65 -3.96 -3.86
C CYS A 75 -15.30 -3.63 -5.22
N ILE A 76 -14.66 -2.83 -6.07
CA ILE A 76 -15.19 -2.45 -7.40
C ILE A 76 -15.25 -3.68 -8.31
N SER A 77 -14.23 -4.54 -8.29
CA SER A 77 -14.26 -5.78 -9.08
C SER A 77 -15.37 -6.73 -8.62
N ALA A 78 -15.64 -6.82 -7.31
CA ALA A 78 -16.79 -7.54 -6.78
C ALA A 78 -18.13 -6.96 -7.26
N GLN A 79 -18.29 -5.62 -7.30
CA GLN A 79 -19.49 -4.95 -7.82
C GLN A 79 -19.69 -5.22 -9.31
N VAL A 80 -18.66 -4.99 -10.13
CA VAL A 80 -18.76 -5.07 -11.60
C VAL A 80 -18.98 -6.50 -12.07
N ARG A 81 -18.41 -7.49 -11.37
CA ARG A 81 -18.52 -8.91 -11.75
C ARG A 81 -19.74 -9.60 -11.13
N GLU A 82 -20.47 -8.91 -10.26
CA GLU A 82 -21.62 -9.43 -9.48
C GLU A 82 -21.29 -10.76 -8.78
N LYS A 83 -20.01 -10.94 -8.41
CA LYS A 83 -19.45 -12.15 -7.80
C LYS A 83 -18.65 -11.74 -6.56
N PRO A 84 -19.32 -11.44 -5.44
CA PRO A 84 -18.66 -10.89 -4.25
C PRO A 84 -17.67 -11.89 -3.62
N ASP A 85 -18.01 -13.18 -3.60
CA ASP A 85 -17.21 -14.23 -2.94
C ASP A 85 -16.08 -14.82 -3.82
N ASP A 86 -15.81 -14.23 -4.99
CA ASP A 86 -14.79 -14.73 -5.91
C ASP A 86 -13.38 -14.24 -5.50
N PRO A 87 -12.44 -15.14 -5.18
CA PRO A 87 -11.08 -14.78 -4.78
C PRO A 87 -10.31 -14.00 -5.87
N LEU A 88 -10.76 -14.04 -7.14
CA LEU A 88 -10.16 -13.25 -8.20
C LEU A 88 -10.26 -11.73 -7.94
N ASN A 89 -11.28 -11.27 -7.21
CA ASN A 89 -11.40 -9.84 -6.83
C ASN A 89 -10.23 -9.40 -5.94
N TYR A 90 -9.83 -10.25 -5.02
CA TYR A 90 -8.67 -10.04 -4.14
C TYR A 90 -7.36 -10.12 -4.91
N PHE A 91 -7.26 -11.01 -5.90
CA PHE A 91 -6.11 -11.07 -6.80
C PHE A 91 -5.92 -9.78 -7.60
N LEU A 92 -6.99 -9.25 -8.17
CA LEU A 92 -6.97 -7.97 -8.89
C LEU A 92 -6.58 -6.82 -7.94
N GLY A 93 -7.15 -6.79 -6.74
CA GLY A 93 -6.77 -5.83 -5.71
C GLY A 93 -5.30 -5.91 -5.31
N GLY A 94 -4.77 -7.12 -5.15
CA GLY A 94 -3.37 -7.36 -4.84
C GLY A 94 -2.43 -6.90 -5.96
N CYS A 95 -2.79 -7.22 -7.21
CA CYS A 95 -2.05 -6.78 -8.39
C CYS A 95 -2.01 -5.23 -8.50
N ALA A 96 -3.16 -4.58 -8.35
CA ALA A 96 -3.25 -3.12 -8.36
C ALA A 96 -2.47 -2.47 -7.19
N GLY A 97 -2.53 -3.09 -6.00
CA GLY A 97 -1.71 -2.69 -4.86
C GLY A 97 -0.21 -2.82 -5.14
N GLY A 98 0.21 -3.92 -5.78
CA GLY A 98 1.60 -4.14 -6.20
C GLY A 98 2.09 -3.12 -7.22
N LEU A 99 1.27 -2.79 -8.23
CA LEU A 99 1.56 -1.73 -9.19
C LEU A 99 1.68 -0.36 -8.50
N THR A 100 0.83 -0.09 -7.51
CA THR A 100 0.90 1.13 -6.70
C THR A 100 2.20 1.20 -5.91
N LEU A 101 2.64 0.09 -5.33
CA LEU A 101 3.93 0.01 -4.65
C LEU A 101 5.07 0.28 -5.63
N GLY A 102 5.06 -0.36 -6.80
CA GLY A 102 6.06 -0.19 -7.86
C GLY A 102 6.10 1.23 -8.45
N ALA A 103 4.98 1.94 -8.50
CA ALA A 103 4.93 3.34 -8.93
C ALA A 103 5.47 4.31 -7.86
N ARG A 104 5.44 3.90 -6.59
CA ARG A 104 5.81 4.73 -5.43
C ARG A 104 7.24 4.47 -4.96
N SER A 105 7.74 3.28 -5.24
CA SER A 105 9.16 2.96 -5.11
C SER A 105 9.81 3.28 -6.45
N GLU A 106 10.85 4.09 -6.45
CA GLU A 106 11.59 4.49 -7.66
C GLU A 106 12.37 3.30 -8.27
N TRP A 107 11.68 2.21 -8.65
CA TRP A 107 12.30 1.12 -9.41
C TRP A 107 12.72 1.59 -10.81
N THR A 108 12.17 2.71 -11.28
CA THR A 108 12.61 3.41 -12.47
C THR A 108 13.65 4.48 -12.12
N ALA A 109 14.87 4.07 -11.78
CA ALA A 109 16.03 4.81 -12.25
C ALA A 109 16.61 3.99 -13.41
N PRO A 110 16.52 4.46 -14.68
CA PRO A 110 17.61 4.16 -15.57
C PRO A 110 18.86 4.68 -14.85
N HIS A 111 19.81 3.79 -14.59
CA HIS A 111 21.18 4.21 -14.35
C HIS A 111 21.51 5.32 -15.36
N PRO A 112 22.07 6.48 -14.96
CA PRO A 112 22.75 7.29 -15.95
C PRO A 112 23.83 6.39 -16.54
N HIS A 113 23.68 6.02 -17.81
CA HIS A 113 24.78 5.41 -18.54
C HIS A 113 26.00 6.32 -18.34
N PRO A 114 27.16 5.81 -17.88
CA PRO A 114 28.38 6.60 -17.97
C PRO A 114 28.55 6.99 -19.44
N PRO A 115 28.87 8.25 -19.77
CA PRO A 115 29.25 8.57 -21.14
C PRO A 115 30.43 7.67 -21.49
N SER A 116 30.21 6.78 -22.46
CA SER A 116 31.24 5.97 -23.06
C SER A 116 32.34 6.91 -23.54
N LEU A 117 33.53 6.77 -22.95
CA LEU A 117 34.77 7.16 -23.61
C LEU A 117 34.88 6.32 -24.89
N ALA A 118 34.54 6.91 -26.04
CA ALA A 118 34.87 6.37 -27.35
C ALA A 118 34.79 7.48 -28.41
N GLU A 119 36.00 7.91 -28.81
CA GLU A 119 36.42 8.56 -30.07
C GLU A 119 35.80 9.90 -30.49
#